data_AF-A0A546XRX3-F1
#
_entry.id   AF-A0A546XRX3-F1
#
_cell.length_a   1.000
_cell.length_b   1.000
_cell.length_c   1.000
_cell.angle_alpha   90.00
_cell.angle_beta   90.00
_cell.angle_gamma   90.00
#
_symmetry.space_group_name_H-M   'P 1'
#
loop_
_entity.id
_entity.type
_entity.pdbx_description
1 polymer ?
#
loop_
_entity_poly.entity_id
_entity_poly.type
_entity_poly.pdbx_seq_one_letter_code
_entity_poly.pdbx_strand_id
1 'polypeptide(L)'
;MIGLGLGLSLGFGGKASGPKLPVSLPVVPLLFAGTARMAGWSGSAVKVPREATPSTPATFGWGADNRLDLAAVETYIGGQNITARVDTLFDQSGNGFDLVQPTHGARAQIRRSQIDGGALPLTCGPNIQYPIPAGLSVDRANHTVFLVFKPHLARASFYWIRLGTTLQYGTATPDLGTPGGGPRLLDSANSVTKVGSRAPKTSGVSIMGYASGAGGITWYNDRKIETVAGGLAAGTLSGGNIENGNGYSEIMAVVIFPRALTEAEMASVGRSLEAVAPIEIGQTKGVFMIGDSITAGQGCVAQYVAGLGMTATEPDQLFGALGNPMDTAVFNCGQPSIPMTALNATNDRNRIKELMDAYPEITRRVARVHAGINDLRAGSTDTTIYNAIVAYCTWLRSQDVKVIVSTINAQGIAAPYTEQAETYRLSINSQIRANWASFADDMVDYANIPELADPNNTTYFATDKLHQTAQAYQLKSALVAPKIAALLA
;
A
#
# COMPACT_ATOMS: atom_id res chain seq x y z
N MET A 1 16.92 -44.25 -21.19
CA MET A 1 15.64 -44.25 -20.44
C MET A 1 15.94 -43.90 -18.99
N ILE A 2 15.80 -42.63 -18.63
CA ILE A 2 15.95 -42.14 -17.25
C ILE A 2 14.62 -41.45 -16.92
N GLY A 3 13.85 -42.05 -16.01
CA GLY A 3 12.53 -41.59 -15.64
C GLY A 3 12.60 -40.42 -14.66
N LEU A 4 12.17 -39.25 -15.12
CA LEU A 4 11.86 -38.09 -14.29
C LEU A 4 10.44 -38.25 -13.71
N GLY A 5 10.37 -38.65 -12.45
CA GLY A 5 9.12 -38.68 -11.68
C GLY A 5 8.73 -37.26 -11.26
N LEU A 6 7.89 -36.61 -12.06
CA LEU A 6 7.14 -35.42 -11.68
C LEU A 6 6.03 -35.80 -10.70
N GLY A 7 6.32 -35.72 -9.41
CA GLY A 7 5.32 -35.75 -8.35
C GLY A 7 4.54 -34.43 -8.33
N LEU A 8 3.43 -34.38 -9.08
CA LEU A 8 2.47 -33.29 -9.04
C LEU A 8 1.72 -33.34 -7.70
N SER A 9 2.19 -32.59 -6.71
CA SER A 9 1.46 -32.36 -5.47
C SER A 9 0.37 -31.32 -5.72
N LEU A 10 -0.85 -31.78 -5.98
CA LEU A 10 -2.08 -30.97 -5.95
C LEU A 10 -2.43 -30.62 -4.50
N GLY A 11 -1.65 -29.72 -3.90
CA GLY A 11 -2.02 -29.03 -2.68
C GLY A 11 -3.02 -27.93 -3.02
N PHE A 12 -4.30 -28.26 -3.16
CA PHE A 12 -5.37 -27.28 -3.10
C PHE A 12 -5.43 -26.74 -1.66
N GLY A 13 -4.55 -25.79 -1.32
CA GLY A 13 -4.80 -24.86 -0.24
C GLY A 13 -6.10 -24.16 -0.58
N GLY A 14 -7.20 -24.61 0.02
CA GLY A 14 -8.54 -24.15 -0.32
C GLY A 14 -8.60 -22.64 -0.15
N LYS A 15 -8.72 -21.91 -1.27
CA LYS A 15 -9.10 -20.51 -1.26
C LYS A 15 -10.42 -20.46 -0.49
N ALA A 16 -10.41 -19.93 0.73
CA ALA A 16 -11.61 -19.84 1.53
C ALA A 16 -12.67 -19.19 0.64
N SER A 17 -13.82 -19.84 0.45
CA SER A 17 -14.90 -19.27 -0.35
C SER A 17 -15.37 -18.02 0.38
N GLY A 18 -14.83 -16.87 -0.01
CA GLY A 18 -15.22 -15.59 0.55
C GLY A 18 -16.72 -15.37 0.35
N PRO A 19 -17.33 -14.46 1.15
CA PRO A 19 -18.70 -14.07 0.90
C PRO A 19 -18.88 -13.62 -0.55
N LYS A 20 -20.00 -14.02 -1.14
CA LYS A 20 -20.34 -13.69 -2.53
C LYS A 20 -20.94 -12.29 -2.60
N LEU A 21 -20.73 -11.61 -3.72
CA LEU A 21 -21.45 -10.38 -4.03
C LEU A 21 -22.97 -10.66 -4.21
N PRO A 22 -23.85 -9.69 -3.92
CA PRO A 22 -23.56 -8.34 -3.43
C PRO A 22 -23.10 -8.32 -1.95
N VAL A 23 -22.43 -7.24 -1.54
CA VAL A 23 -21.91 -7.06 -0.18
C VAL A 23 -23.08 -6.96 0.81
N SER A 24 -23.20 -7.92 1.73
CA SER A 24 -24.24 -7.91 2.77
C SER A 24 -23.61 -7.58 4.13
N LEU A 25 -23.91 -6.40 4.67
CA LEU A 25 -23.41 -5.97 5.97
C LEU A 25 -24.36 -6.39 7.09
N PRO A 26 -23.85 -6.91 8.22
CA PRO A 26 -24.66 -7.31 9.37
C PRO A 26 -25.21 -6.11 10.16
N VAL A 27 -24.67 -4.92 9.92
CA VAL A 27 -25.05 -3.65 10.55
C VAL A 27 -25.28 -2.63 9.44
N VAL A 28 -26.32 -1.81 9.57
CA VAL A 28 -26.62 -0.75 8.60
C VAL A 28 -25.57 0.35 8.70
N PRO A 29 -24.86 0.69 7.61
CA PRO A 29 -23.88 1.77 7.62
C PRO A 29 -24.55 3.15 7.49
N LEU A 30 -23.83 4.19 7.94
CA LEU A 30 -24.14 5.59 7.63
C LEU A 30 -23.74 5.95 6.21
N LEU A 31 -22.62 5.39 5.72
CA LEU A 31 -22.12 5.55 4.35
C LEU A 31 -21.57 4.22 3.87
N PHE A 32 -21.90 3.84 2.64
CA PHE A 32 -21.19 2.80 1.90
C PHE A 32 -20.84 3.33 0.52
N ALA A 33 -19.56 3.53 0.24
CA ALA A 33 -19.07 3.94 -1.08
C ALA A 33 -18.06 2.90 -1.58
N GLY A 34 -18.25 2.40 -2.80
CA GLY A 34 -17.40 1.35 -3.36
C GLY A 34 -17.82 0.94 -4.77
N THR A 35 -16.98 0.13 -5.42
CA THR A 35 -17.21 -0.40 -6.79
C THR A 35 -17.87 -1.77 -6.81
N ALA A 36 -18.16 -2.32 -5.63
CA ALA A 36 -19.00 -3.49 -5.43
C ALA A 36 -20.39 -3.06 -4.92
N ARG A 37 -21.44 -3.72 -5.40
CA ARG A 37 -22.82 -3.41 -5.03
C ARG A 37 -23.13 -3.92 -3.62
N MET A 38 -23.74 -3.06 -2.79
CA MET A 38 -24.32 -3.44 -1.50
C MET A 38 -25.66 -4.15 -1.70
N ALA A 39 -25.93 -5.18 -0.90
CA ALA A 39 -27.18 -5.92 -0.95
C ALA A 39 -28.37 -4.98 -0.67
N GLY A 40 -29.42 -5.05 -1.50
CA GLY A 40 -30.59 -4.18 -1.42
C GLY A 40 -30.46 -2.84 -2.13
N TRP A 41 -29.25 -2.37 -2.48
CA TRP A 41 -29.07 -1.14 -3.25
C TRP A 41 -29.56 -1.33 -4.69
N SER A 42 -30.51 -0.53 -5.16
CA SER A 42 -31.00 -0.56 -6.56
C SER A 42 -30.58 0.66 -7.38
N GLY A 43 -29.91 1.64 -6.76
CA GLY A 43 -29.46 2.85 -7.43
C GLY A 43 -28.19 2.64 -8.26
N SER A 44 -27.67 3.73 -8.80
CA SER A 44 -26.47 3.76 -9.62
C SER A 44 -25.19 3.62 -8.79
N ALA A 45 -24.07 3.35 -9.45
CA ALA A 45 -22.75 3.22 -8.84
C ALA A 45 -21.96 4.53 -8.92
N VAL A 46 -21.90 5.14 -10.11
CA VAL A 46 -21.10 6.35 -10.36
C VAL A 46 -21.72 7.30 -11.39
N LYS A 47 -21.29 8.57 -11.36
CA LYS A 47 -21.40 9.52 -12.48
C LYS A 47 -20.02 9.78 -13.08
N VAL A 48 -19.91 9.62 -14.40
CA VAL A 48 -18.68 9.78 -15.18
C VAL A 48 -18.90 10.84 -16.26
N PRO A 49 -18.06 11.88 -16.33
CA PRO A 49 -18.06 12.81 -17.44
C PRO A 49 -17.15 12.37 -18.59
N ARG A 50 -17.53 12.75 -19.81
CA ARG A 50 -16.72 12.50 -21.03
C ARG A 50 -15.50 13.41 -21.14
N GLU A 51 -15.59 14.65 -20.64
CA GLU A 51 -14.54 15.66 -20.77
C GLU A 51 -14.15 16.26 -19.41
N ALA A 52 -13.10 17.08 -19.38
CA ALA A 52 -12.59 17.64 -18.15
C ALA A 52 -13.60 18.52 -17.40
N THR A 53 -14.43 19.23 -18.16
CA THR A 53 -15.43 20.20 -17.68
C THR A 53 -16.80 19.85 -18.27
N PRO A 54 -17.45 18.80 -17.76
CA PRO A 54 -18.67 18.26 -18.37
C PRO A 54 -19.88 19.17 -18.17
N SER A 55 -20.64 19.38 -19.25
CA SER A 55 -22.02 19.87 -19.15
C SER A 55 -23.04 18.73 -18.97
N THR A 56 -22.67 17.47 -19.24
CA THR A 56 -23.58 16.30 -19.21
C THR A 56 -22.90 14.99 -18.76
N PRO A 57 -22.62 14.80 -17.45
CA PRO A 57 -22.11 13.51 -16.95
C PRO A 57 -23.14 12.39 -17.14
N ALA A 58 -22.68 11.20 -17.52
CA ALA A 58 -23.51 10.01 -17.62
C ALA A 58 -23.47 9.19 -16.31
N THR A 59 -24.58 8.50 -16.01
CA THR A 59 -24.72 7.70 -14.79
C THR A 59 -24.62 6.21 -15.14
N PHE A 60 -23.86 5.46 -14.35
CA PHE A 60 -23.59 4.04 -14.58
C PHE A 60 -24.01 3.21 -13.37
N GLY A 61 -24.58 2.04 -13.65
CA GLY A 61 -25.05 1.09 -12.64
C GLY A 61 -24.11 -0.10 -12.47
N TRP A 62 -24.71 -1.27 -12.28
CA TRP A 62 -24.01 -2.49 -11.91
C TRP A 62 -24.10 -3.52 -13.04
N GLY A 63 -23.01 -4.22 -13.29
CA GLY A 63 -22.98 -5.40 -14.13
C GLY A 63 -23.68 -6.60 -13.47
N ALA A 64 -23.84 -7.67 -14.25
CA ALA A 64 -24.45 -8.92 -13.77
C ALA A 64 -23.66 -9.59 -12.63
N ASP A 65 -22.38 -9.25 -12.48
CA ASP A 65 -21.49 -9.71 -11.42
C ASP A 65 -21.58 -8.85 -10.13
N ASN A 66 -22.51 -7.89 -10.08
CA ASN A 66 -22.68 -6.92 -8.98
C ASN A 66 -21.46 -6.03 -8.74
N ARG A 67 -20.65 -5.80 -9.79
CA ARG A 67 -19.60 -4.78 -9.81
C ARG A 67 -20.01 -3.62 -10.71
N LEU A 68 -19.28 -2.51 -10.66
CA LEU A 68 -19.49 -1.40 -11.60
C LEU A 68 -19.50 -1.92 -13.04
N ASP A 69 -20.49 -1.51 -13.84
CA ASP A 69 -20.57 -1.87 -15.27
C ASP A 69 -19.48 -1.14 -16.08
N LEU A 70 -18.27 -1.70 -16.03
CA LEU A 70 -17.11 -1.19 -16.73
C LEU A 70 -17.28 -1.21 -18.25
N ALA A 71 -18.02 -2.18 -18.80
CA ALA A 71 -18.22 -2.26 -20.25
C ALA A 71 -19.06 -1.06 -20.75
N ALA A 72 -20.09 -0.68 -20.00
CA ALA A 72 -20.89 0.51 -20.28
C ALA A 72 -20.04 1.79 -20.14
N VAL A 73 -19.24 1.90 -19.08
CA VAL A 73 -18.32 3.05 -18.88
C VAL A 73 -17.35 3.16 -20.06
N GLU A 74 -16.68 2.06 -20.46
CA GLU A 74 -15.72 2.01 -21.56
C GLU A 74 -16.35 2.41 -22.90
N THR A 75 -17.58 1.96 -23.16
CA THR A 75 -18.31 2.33 -24.38
C THR A 75 -18.62 3.83 -24.38
N TYR A 76 -19.00 4.41 -23.24
CA TYR A 76 -19.31 5.84 -23.12
C TYR A 76 -18.08 6.74 -23.34
N ILE A 77 -16.93 6.35 -22.78
CA ILE A 77 -15.65 7.08 -22.85
C ILE A 77 -14.83 6.78 -24.12
N GLY A 78 -15.29 5.85 -24.97
CA GLY A 78 -14.76 5.64 -26.32
C GLY A 78 -13.76 4.49 -26.47
N GLY A 79 -13.67 3.55 -25.53
CA GLY A 79 -12.84 2.36 -25.66
C GLY A 79 -12.37 1.78 -24.33
N GLN A 80 -11.74 0.61 -24.40
CA GLN A 80 -11.14 -0.06 -23.25
C GLN A 80 -9.88 0.68 -22.78
N ASN A 81 -9.67 0.72 -21.46
CA ASN A 81 -8.50 1.32 -20.81
C ASN A 81 -8.23 2.81 -21.12
N ILE A 82 -9.17 3.50 -21.76
CA ILE A 82 -9.19 4.95 -21.82
C ILE A 82 -9.62 5.45 -20.42
N THR A 83 -9.05 6.57 -20.00
CA THR A 83 -9.26 7.08 -18.63
C THR A 83 -10.67 7.66 -18.50
N ALA A 84 -11.56 6.94 -17.85
CA ALA A 84 -12.77 7.53 -17.28
C ALA A 84 -12.42 8.23 -15.96
N ARG A 85 -13.06 9.35 -15.65
CA ARG A 85 -12.96 9.98 -14.32
C ARG A 85 -14.29 9.97 -13.61
N VAL A 86 -14.30 9.73 -12.30
CA VAL A 86 -15.55 9.67 -11.55
C VAL A 86 -15.80 11.00 -10.86
N ASP A 87 -16.91 11.64 -11.22
CA ASP A 87 -17.35 12.89 -10.61
C ASP A 87 -18.15 12.63 -9.32
N THR A 88 -19.01 11.60 -9.35
CA THR A 88 -19.80 11.20 -8.18
C THR A 88 -19.68 9.69 -7.95
N LEU A 89 -19.36 9.29 -6.73
CA LEU A 89 -19.64 7.94 -6.22
C LEU A 89 -20.91 8.00 -5.38
N PHE A 90 -21.89 7.17 -5.72
CA PHE A 90 -23.15 7.17 -4.98
C PHE A 90 -23.01 6.43 -3.66
N ASP A 91 -23.64 6.99 -2.63
CA ASP A 91 -23.79 6.36 -1.33
C ASP A 91 -24.84 5.24 -1.41
N GLN A 92 -24.37 4.01 -1.28
CA GLN A 92 -25.24 2.83 -1.37
C GLN A 92 -26.01 2.55 -0.08
N SER A 93 -25.73 3.26 1.01
CA SER A 93 -26.47 3.13 2.28
C SER A 93 -27.90 3.67 2.19
N GLY A 94 -28.19 4.52 1.19
CA GLY A 94 -29.48 5.18 1.02
C GLY A 94 -29.66 6.47 1.82
N ASN A 95 -28.60 6.94 2.52
CA ASN A 95 -28.66 8.16 3.32
C ASN A 95 -28.37 9.45 2.52
N GLY A 96 -27.98 9.32 1.24
CA GLY A 96 -27.77 10.46 0.34
C GLY A 96 -26.44 11.17 0.53
N PHE A 97 -25.44 10.51 1.11
CA PHE A 97 -24.09 11.06 1.31
C PHE A 97 -23.17 10.80 0.12
N ASP A 98 -23.65 11.07 -1.09
CA ASP A 98 -22.89 10.91 -2.32
C ASP A 98 -21.55 11.65 -2.27
N LEU A 99 -20.48 11.01 -2.72
CA LEU A 99 -19.14 11.58 -2.75
C LEU A 99 -18.93 12.30 -4.08
N VAL A 100 -18.93 13.64 -4.06
CA VAL A 100 -18.79 14.48 -5.26
C VAL A 100 -17.41 15.13 -5.30
N GLN A 101 -16.66 14.93 -6.37
CA GLN A 101 -15.35 15.56 -6.60
C GLN A 101 -15.39 16.47 -7.86
N PRO A 102 -15.67 17.77 -7.69
CA PRO A 102 -15.80 18.69 -8.82
C PRO A 102 -14.47 18.98 -9.53
N THR A 103 -13.32 18.82 -8.85
CA THR A 103 -12.01 19.14 -9.40
C THR A 103 -11.50 17.97 -10.25
N HIS A 104 -11.42 18.18 -11.58
CA HIS A 104 -11.03 17.15 -12.55
C HIS A 104 -9.77 16.35 -12.16
N GLY A 105 -8.71 17.04 -11.72
CA GLY A 105 -7.44 16.41 -11.36
C GLY A 105 -7.55 15.45 -10.16
N ALA A 106 -8.45 15.76 -9.22
CA ALA A 106 -8.66 15.00 -7.98
C ALA A 106 -9.71 13.89 -8.12
N ARG A 107 -10.43 13.82 -9.24
CA ARG A 107 -11.38 12.73 -9.54
C ARG A 107 -10.64 11.43 -9.78
N ALA A 108 -11.15 10.35 -9.20
CA ALA A 108 -10.58 9.03 -9.43
C ALA A 108 -10.66 8.61 -10.87
N GLN A 109 -9.65 7.88 -11.30
CA GLN A 109 -9.61 7.27 -12.62
C GLN A 109 -10.24 5.88 -12.56
N ILE A 110 -10.94 5.50 -13.62
CA ILE A 110 -11.45 4.15 -13.85
C ILE A 110 -10.94 3.65 -15.19
N ARG A 111 -10.31 2.47 -15.16
CA ARG A 111 -9.84 1.70 -16.31
C ARG A 111 -9.94 0.22 -15.97
N ARG A 112 -10.31 -0.64 -16.92
CA ARG A 112 -10.38 -2.09 -16.70
C ARG A 112 -9.05 -2.69 -16.24
N SER A 113 -7.95 -2.18 -16.75
CA SER A 113 -6.62 -2.64 -16.41
C SER A 113 -6.17 -2.26 -14.98
N GLN A 114 -7.00 -1.53 -14.21
CA GLN A 114 -6.81 -1.26 -12.77
C GLN A 114 -7.45 -2.32 -11.87
N ILE A 115 -8.15 -3.31 -12.43
CA ILE A 115 -8.73 -4.38 -11.61
C ILE A 115 -7.59 -5.15 -10.96
N ASP A 116 -7.54 -5.13 -9.64
CA ASP A 116 -6.60 -5.87 -8.82
C ASP A 116 -7.34 -6.63 -7.71
N GLY A 117 -6.89 -7.85 -7.42
CA GLY A 117 -7.64 -8.79 -6.57
C GLY A 117 -9.05 -9.09 -7.10
N GLY A 118 -9.37 -8.75 -8.36
CA GLY A 118 -10.72 -8.84 -8.89
C GLY A 118 -11.64 -7.67 -8.51
N ALA A 119 -11.11 -6.59 -7.92
CA ALA A 119 -11.85 -5.38 -7.58
C ALA A 119 -11.27 -4.15 -8.27
N LEU A 120 -12.14 -3.19 -8.58
CA LEU A 120 -11.75 -1.91 -9.16
C LEU A 120 -11.57 -0.89 -8.03
N PRO A 121 -10.42 -0.23 -7.90
CA PRO A 121 -10.27 0.83 -6.91
C PRO A 121 -11.08 2.07 -7.28
N LEU A 122 -11.70 2.71 -6.28
CA LEU A 122 -12.39 3.99 -6.39
C LEU A 122 -11.44 5.18 -6.22
N THR A 123 -10.16 4.99 -5.89
CA THR A 123 -9.19 6.09 -5.70
C THR A 123 -7.90 5.97 -6.53
N CYS A 124 -8.00 5.56 -7.79
CA CYS A 124 -6.83 5.40 -8.66
C CYS A 124 -6.33 6.74 -9.26
N GLY A 125 -5.03 7.03 -9.15
CA GLY A 125 -4.34 8.20 -9.73
C GLY A 125 -3.57 9.06 -8.73
N PRO A 126 -2.91 10.15 -9.14
CA PRO A 126 -2.24 11.07 -8.21
C PRO A 126 -3.24 11.97 -7.52
N ASN A 127 -3.05 12.18 -6.21
CA ASN A 127 -3.80 13.17 -5.42
C ASN A 127 -5.32 13.01 -5.52
N ILE A 128 -5.80 11.77 -5.52
CA ILE A 128 -7.24 11.51 -5.55
C ILE A 128 -7.83 11.79 -4.19
N GLN A 129 -8.88 12.61 -4.17
CA GLN A 129 -9.58 13.01 -2.96
C GLN A 129 -11.08 13.00 -3.23
N TYR A 130 -11.88 12.47 -2.32
CA TYR A 130 -13.33 12.66 -2.31
C TYR A 130 -13.75 13.34 -1.03
N PRO A 131 -14.35 14.55 -1.11
CA PRO A 131 -14.98 15.18 0.02
C PRO A 131 -16.09 14.29 0.58
N ILE A 132 -16.07 14.08 1.89
CA ILE A 132 -17.19 13.52 2.64
C ILE A 132 -18.18 14.66 2.89
N PRO A 133 -19.47 14.51 2.53
CA PRO A 133 -20.46 15.58 2.69
C PRO A 133 -20.54 16.09 4.14
N ALA A 134 -20.64 17.41 4.32
CA ALA A 134 -20.72 18.03 5.64
C ALA A 134 -21.95 17.60 6.45
N GLY A 135 -23.01 17.10 5.78
CA GLY A 135 -24.19 16.52 6.43
C GLY A 135 -23.93 15.15 7.06
N LEU A 136 -22.89 14.43 6.63
CA LEU A 136 -22.46 13.19 7.29
C LEU A 136 -21.76 13.57 8.58
N SER A 137 -22.32 13.13 9.71
CA SER A 137 -21.78 13.43 11.02
C SER A 137 -21.73 12.21 11.93
N VAL A 138 -20.70 12.14 12.74
CA VAL A 138 -20.48 11.09 13.75
C VAL A 138 -19.96 11.69 15.05
N ASP A 139 -20.11 10.97 16.16
CA ASP A 139 -19.43 11.30 17.41
C ASP A 139 -17.98 10.78 17.35
N ARG A 140 -17.01 11.65 17.62
CA ARG A 140 -15.58 11.37 17.71
C ARG A 140 -15.28 10.18 18.62
N ALA A 141 -16.01 10.02 19.72
CA ALA A 141 -15.80 8.95 20.70
C ALA A 141 -16.68 7.72 20.48
N ASN A 142 -17.50 7.70 19.42
CA ASN A 142 -18.47 6.65 19.17
C ASN A 142 -18.79 6.54 17.66
N HIS A 143 -17.86 6.02 16.87
CA HIS A 143 -18.06 5.73 15.45
C HIS A 143 -17.23 4.54 15.00
N THR A 144 -17.46 4.04 13.78
CA THR A 144 -16.61 3.03 13.17
C THR A 144 -16.36 3.33 11.70
N VAL A 145 -15.14 3.09 11.23
CA VAL A 145 -14.74 3.25 9.83
C VAL A 145 -14.10 1.96 9.35
N PHE A 146 -14.45 1.50 8.16
CA PHE A 146 -13.79 0.42 7.44
C PHE A 146 -13.28 0.88 6.08
N LEU A 147 -12.17 0.28 5.68
CA LEU A 147 -11.49 0.45 4.40
C LEU A 147 -11.21 -0.93 3.80
N VAL A 148 -11.62 -1.14 2.56
CA VAL A 148 -11.09 -2.21 1.70
C VAL A 148 -10.14 -1.56 0.72
N PHE A 149 -8.88 -1.94 0.73
CA PHE A 149 -7.86 -1.22 -0.02
C PHE A 149 -6.61 -2.07 -0.24
N LYS A 150 -5.81 -1.71 -1.24
CA LYS A 150 -4.46 -2.22 -1.43
C LYS A 150 -3.45 -1.15 -1.00
N PRO A 151 -2.65 -1.36 0.05
CA PRO A 151 -1.53 -0.48 0.34
C PRO A 151 -0.34 -0.79 -0.58
N HIS A 152 0.32 0.24 -1.08
CA HIS A 152 1.63 0.11 -1.73
C HIS A 152 2.79 0.34 -0.75
N LEU A 153 2.49 0.86 0.45
CA LEU A 153 3.42 1.02 1.54
C LEU A 153 2.87 0.40 2.81
N ALA A 154 3.68 -0.42 3.46
CA ALA A 154 3.40 -0.86 4.82
C ALA A 154 3.56 0.32 5.80
N ARG A 155 4.41 1.31 5.46
CA ARG A 155 4.79 2.43 6.33
C ARG A 155 4.88 3.74 5.54
N ALA A 156 3.90 4.64 5.69
CA ALA A 156 3.84 5.89 4.94
C ALA A 156 3.14 7.02 5.69
N SER A 157 3.35 8.26 5.22
CA SER A 157 2.91 9.50 5.89
C SER A 157 1.49 9.92 5.59
N PHE A 158 0.60 8.98 5.38
CA PHE A 158 -0.62 9.30 4.67
C PHE A 158 -1.84 8.84 5.44
N TYR A 159 -2.79 9.75 5.52
CA TYR A 159 -4.15 9.45 5.92
C TYR A 159 -4.93 9.02 4.67
N TRP A 160 -5.69 7.96 4.81
CA TRP A 160 -6.64 7.48 3.81
C TRP A 160 -8.02 8.09 4.00
N ILE A 161 -8.36 8.39 5.25
CA ILE A 161 -9.60 9.05 5.61
C ILE A 161 -9.28 10.16 6.61
N ARG A 162 -9.96 11.27 6.44
CA ARG A 162 -10.08 12.33 7.44
C ARG A 162 -11.57 12.54 7.74
N LEU A 163 -11.97 12.50 9.00
CA LEU A 163 -13.31 12.92 9.43
C LEU A 163 -13.22 14.28 10.11
N GLY A 164 -14.07 15.20 9.66
CA GLY A 164 -13.90 16.62 9.92
C GLY A 164 -12.53 17.12 9.46
N THR A 165 -11.92 18.00 10.25
CA THR A 165 -10.58 18.54 9.99
C THR A 165 -9.49 17.94 10.89
N THR A 166 -9.87 17.15 11.89
CA THR A 166 -9.01 16.84 13.05
C THR A 166 -8.73 15.35 13.25
N LEU A 167 -9.61 14.46 12.78
CA LEU A 167 -9.42 13.02 12.97
C LEU A 167 -8.96 12.36 11.67
N GLN A 168 -7.80 11.71 11.71
CA GLN A 168 -7.14 11.12 10.55
C GLN A 168 -6.89 9.63 10.77
N TYR A 169 -7.15 8.81 9.75
CA TYR A 169 -6.93 7.36 9.72
C TYR A 169 -5.94 7.04 8.60
N GLY A 170 -4.85 6.35 8.91
CA GLY A 170 -3.75 6.19 7.96
C GLY A 170 -2.73 5.13 8.38
N THR A 171 -1.61 5.10 7.67
CA THR A 171 -0.37 4.49 8.20
C THR A 171 0.51 5.56 8.85
N ALA A 172 1.47 5.10 9.66
CA ALA A 172 2.43 5.98 10.30
C ALA A 172 3.62 6.33 9.39
N THR A 173 3.98 7.62 9.41
CA THR A 173 5.36 8.09 9.24
C THR A 173 6.17 8.06 10.54
N PRO A 174 7.50 8.19 10.42
CA PRO A 174 8.49 8.02 11.48
C PRO A 174 8.60 9.25 12.38
N ASP A 175 7.50 9.83 12.85
CA ASP A 175 7.61 10.98 13.75
C ASP A 175 8.01 10.52 15.18
N LEU A 176 9.33 10.43 15.31
CA LEU A 176 10.30 10.39 16.43
C LEU A 176 9.95 9.93 17.86
N GLY A 177 8.78 9.39 18.18
CA GLY A 177 8.54 8.97 19.58
C GLY A 177 7.51 7.89 19.87
N THR A 178 6.67 7.48 18.91
CA THR A 178 5.63 6.47 19.19
C THR A 178 6.03 5.11 18.63
N PRO A 179 6.27 4.09 19.48
CA PRO A 179 6.39 2.69 19.06
C PRO A 179 5.12 2.21 18.37
N GLY A 180 5.24 1.32 17.39
CA GLY A 180 4.11 0.73 16.66
C GLY A 180 4.30 0.77 15.15
N GLY A 181 4.18 -0.40 14.51
CA GLY A 181 4.28 -0.56 13.05
C GLY A 181 2.94 -0.44 12.33
N GLY A 182 1.81 -0.48 13.03
CA GLY A 182 0.49 -0.63 12.43
C GLY A 182 -0.20 0.67 11.98
N PRO A 183 -1.49 0.57 11.62
CA PRO A 183 -2.27 1.73 11.22
C PRO A 183 -2.43 2.70 12.39
N ARG A 184 -2.54 3.99 12.05
CA ARG A 184 -2.54 5.12 12.99
C ARG A 184 -3.86 5.86 12.90
N LEU A 185 -4.34 6.24 14.08
CA LEU A 185 -5.39 7.21 14.28
C LEU A 185 -4.76 8.42 14.94
N LEU A 186 -4.84 9.57 14.28
CA LEU A 186 -4.33 10.85 14.78
C LEU A 186 -5.52 11.78 15.01
N ASP A 187 -5.69 12.20 16.26
CA ASP A 187 -6.65 13.21 16.67
C ASP A 187 -5.91 14.50 17.02
N SER A 188 -5.77 15.38 16.03
CA SER A 188 -5.03 16.64 16.18
C SER A 188 -5.75 17.65 17.06
N ALA A 189 -7.06 17.51 17.27
CA ALA A 189 -7.81 18.39 18.18
C ALA A 189 -7.40 18.18 19.64
N ASN A 190 -7.08 16.94 20.00
CA ASN A 190 -6.79 16.55 21.38
C ASN A 190 -5.32 16.13 21.58
N SER A 191 -4.48 16.25 20.55
CA SER A 191 -3.09 15.76 20.55
C SER A 191 -2.98 14.27 20.92
N VAL A 192 -3.95 13.45 20.50
CA VAL A 192 -3.98 12.01 20.78
C VAL A 192 -3.54 11.24 19.54
N THR A 193 -2.67 10.24 19.75
CA THR A 193 -2.30 9.26 18.72
C THR A 193 -2.57 7.85 19.24
N LYS A 194 -3.17 7.00 18.40
CA LYS A 194 -3.37 5.57 18.65
C LYS A 194 -2.81 4.78 17.48
N VAL A 195 -2.14 3.68 17.78
CA VAL A 195 -1.44 2.87 16.78
C VAL A 195 -1.78 1.40 17.02
N GLY A 196 -2.25 0.72 15.98
CA GLY A 196 -2.40 -0.74 15.99
C GLY A 196 -1.04 -1.45 15.90
N SER A 197 -0.99 -2.73 16.24
CA SER A 197 0.23 -3.54 16.18
C SER A 197 0.57 -3.98 14.75
N ARG A 198 -0.42 -4.24 13.89
CA ARG A 198 -0.21 -4.84 12.55
C ARG A 198 -0.28 -3.83 11.43
N ALA A 199 0.82 -3.61 10.70
CA ALA A 199 0.82 -2.84 9.45
C ALA A 199 0.15 -3.63 8.33
N PRO A 200 -0.61 -3.02 7.41
CA PRO A 200 -1.23 -3.79 6.34
C PRO A 200 -0.16 -4.36 5.39
N LYS A 201 -0.40 -5.56 4.87
CA LYS A 201 0.50 -6.24 3.91
C LYS A 201 0.37 -5.54 2.55
N THR A 202 1.47 -5.40 1.82
CA THR A 202 1.45 -4.82 0.46
C THR A 202 1.29 -5.87 -0.63
N SER A 203 1.42 -7.16 -0.29
CA SER A 203 0.95 -8.27 -1.12
C SER A 203 -0.58 -8.35 -1.06
N GLY A 204 -1.23 -7.78 -2.08
CA GLY A 204 -2.67 -7.90 -2.28
C GLY A 204 -3.51 -6.91 -1.47
N VAL A 205 -4.78 -7.28 -1.28
CA VAL A 205 -5.79 -6.43 -0.63
C VAL A 205 -5.80 -6.66 0.87
N SER A 206 -5.96 -5.56 1.62
CA SER A 206 -6.17 -5.53 3.06
C SER A 206 -7.55 -4.96 3.40
N ILE A 207 -8.10 -5.39 4.52
CA ILE A 207 -9.30 -4.79 5.13
C ILE A 207 -8.91 -4.25 6.50
N MET A 208 -9.08 -2.95 6.69
CA MET A 208 -8.89 -2.32 8.00
C MET A 208 -10.20 -1.75 8.53
N GLY A 209 -10.36 -1.85 9.85
CA GLY A 209 -11.46 -1.23 10.59
C GLY A 209 -10.96 -0.53 11.84
N TYR A 210 -11.70 0.49 12.25
CA TYR A 210 -11.40 1.33 13.41
C TYR A 210 -12.72 1.61 14.11
N ALA A 211 -12.90 1.20 15.35
CA ALA A 211 -14.03 1.57 16.18
C ALA A 211 -13.55 2.42 17.35
N SER A 212 -14.04 3.66 17.45
CA SER A 212 -13.77 4.54 18.58
C SER A 212 -14.82 4.30 19.65
N GLY A 213 -14.45 3.63 20.74
CA GLY A 213 -15.31 3.43 21.90
C GLY A 213 -14.82 4.23 23.11
N ALA A 214 -15.68 4.39 24.11
CA ALA A 214 -15.32 5.10 25.35
C ALA A 214 -14.11 4.48 26.08
N GLY A 215 -13.94 3.15 26.00
CA GLY A 215 -12.84 2.42 26.64
C GLY A 215 -11.53 2.35 25.84
N GLY A 216 -11.55 2.65 24.54
CA GLY A 216 -10.39 2.46 23.68
C GLY A 216 -10.71 2.51 22.18
N ILE A 217 -9.68 2.31 21.37
CA ILE A 217 -9.81 2.14 19.93
C ILE A 217 -9.66 0.66 19.59
N THR A 218 -10.70 0.07 19.02
CA THR A 218 -10.64 -1.30 18.50
C THR A 218 -10.26 -1.26 17.03
N TRP A 219 -9.23 -2.02 16.69
CA TRP A 219 -8.68 -2.15 15.35
C TRP A 219 -9.09 -3.47 14.76
N TYR A 220 -9.38 -3.48 13.46
CA TYR A 220 -9.48 -4.68 12.66
C TYR A 220 -8.43 -4.59 11.55
N ASN A 221 -7.64 -5.65 11.37
CA ASN A 221 -6.70 -5.79 10.25
C ASN A 221 -6.72 -7.26 9.79
N ASP A 222 -7.30 -7.54 8.63
CA ASP A 222 -7.35 -8.88 8.01
C ASP A 222 -7.75 -10.00 8.99
N ARG A 223 -8.88 -9.81 9.68
CA ARG A 223 -9.45 -10.73 10.69
C ARG A 223 -8.72 -10.76 12.04
N LYS A 224 -7.69 -9.95 12.24
CA LYS A 224 -7.15 -9.69 13.57
C LYS A 224 -7.82 -8.48 14.18
N ILE A 225 -8.23 -8.64 15.43
CA ILE A 225 -8.84 -7.59 16.23
C ILE A 225 -7.98 -7.36 17.46
N GLU A 226 -7.74 -6.11 17.77
CA GLU A 226 -7.05 -5.68 18.98
C GLU A 226 -7.68 -4.39 19.50
N THR A 227 -7.62 -4.16 20.80
CA THR A 227 -8.12 -2.92 21.41
C THR A 227 -6.98 -2.19 22.09
N VAL A 228 -6.71 -0.97 21.66
CA VAL A 228 -5.73 -0.06 22.27
C VAL A 228 -6.44 0.82 23.28
N ALA A 229 -5.98 0.78 24.54
CA ALA A 229 -6.61 1.49 25.64
C ALA A 229 -6.64 3.03 25.45
N GLY A 230 -7.65 3.66 26.04
CA GLY A 230 -7.85 5.11 26.08
C GLY A 230 -8.65 5.61 24.87
N GLY A 231 -9.95 5.79 25.07
CA GLY A 231 -10.87 6.32 24.06
C GLY A 231 -10.59 7.78 23.68
N LEU A 232 -11.34 8.28 22.70
CA LEU A 232 -11.28 9.69 22.30
C LEU A 232 -12.25 10.51 23.15
N ALA A 233 -12.00 11.82 23.25
CA ALA A 233 -12.98 12.73 23.80
C ALA A 233 -14.19 12.82 22.86
N ALA A 234 -15.40 12.88 23.43
CA ALA A 234 -16.62 13.06 22.65
C ALA A 234 -16.57 14.37 21.85
N GLY A 235 -17.32 14.39 20.75
CA GLY A 235 -17.50 15.61 19.96
C GLY A 235 -17.90 15.32 18.53
N THR A 236 -18.64 16.24 17.94
CA THR A 236 -19.16 16.05 16.59
C THR A 236 -18.06 16.23 15.55
N LEU A 237 -17.92 15.23 14.67
CA LEU A 237 -17.16 15.31 13.43
C LEU A 237 -18.16 15.39 12.28
N SER A 238 -17.94 16.29 11.33
CA SER A 238 -18.81 16.47 10.16
C SER A 238 -17.97 16.62 8.90
N GLY A 239 -18.36 15.92 7.83
CA GLY A 239 -17.60 15.88 6.58
C GLY A 239 -16.18 15.33 6.73
N GLY A 240 -15.27 15.80 5.89
CA GLY A 240 -13.88 15.33 5.81
C GLY A 240 -13.52 14.88 4.40
N ASN A 241 -12.52 14.01 4.24
CA ASN A 241 -12.04 13.54 2.93
C ASN A 241 -11.69 12.04 2.96
N ILE A 242 -11.87 11.37 1.82
CA ILE A 242 -11.25 10.07 1.50
C ILE A 242 -10.12 10.36 0.51
N GLU A 243 -8.91 9.90 0.78
CA GLU A 243 -7.72 10.19 -0.03
C GLU A 243 -6.89 8.93 -0.23
N ASN A 244 -6.20 8.81 -1.36
CA ASN A 244 -5.39 7.62 -1.65
C ASN A 244 -3.97 7.67 -1.11
N GLY A 245 -3.74 8.57 -0.15
CA GLY A 245 -2.46 8.79 0.47
C GLY A 245 -1.35 9.09 -0.53
N ASN A 246 -1.56 10.09 -1.39
CA ASN A 246 -0.62 10.50 -2.44
C ASN A 246 -0.24 9.34 -3.39
N GLY A 247 -1.19 8.47 -3.71
CA GLY A 247 -1.00 7.33 -4.61
C GLY A 247 -0.42 6.07 -3.96
N TYR A 248 -0.11 6.07 -2.67
CA TYR A 248 0.44 4.89 -1.97
C TYR A 248 -0.63 3.90 -1.49
N SER A 249 -1.87 4.07 -1.96
CA SER A 249 -2.93 3.10 -1.73
C SER A 249 -3.99 3.16 -2.82
N GLU A 250 -4.72 2.07 -2.97
CA GLU A 250 -5.86 1.93 -3.85
C GLU A 250 -7.07 1.53 -3.00
N ILE A 251 -7.96 2.48 -2.70
CA ILE A 251 -9.17 2.21 -1.92
C ILE A 251 -10.24 1.65 -2.85
N MET A 252 -10.87 0.54 -2.45
CA MET A 252 -11.90 -0.19 -3.20
C MET A 252 -13.29 -0.01 -2.58
N ALA A 253 -13.36 0.19 -1.26
CA ALA A 253 -14.58 0.56 -0.56
C ALA A 253 -14.28 1.29 0.76
N VAL A 254 -15.21 2.17 1.15
CA VAL A 254 -15.26 2.84 2.45
C VAL A 254 -16.62 2.61 3.08
N VAL A 255 -16.63 2.28 4.37
CA VAL A 255 -17.86 2.15 5.16
C VAL A 255 -17.73 2.94 6.45
N ILE A 256 -18.74 3.75 6.77
CA ILE A 256 -18.80 4.52 8.03
C ILE A 256 -20.04 4.11 8.80
N PHE A 257 -19.93 3.92 10.11
CA PHE A 257 -21.02 3.66 11.03
C PHE A 257 -21.12 4.78 12.07
N PRO A 258 -22.34 5.16 12.50
CA PRO A 258 -22.57 6.28 13.42
C PRO A 258 -22.34 5.91 14.90
N ARG A 259 -21.77 4.72 15.17
CA ARG A 259 -21.46 4.21 16.51
C ARG A 259 -20.21 3.34 16.48
N ALA A 260 -19.62 3.12 17.64
CA ALA A 260 -18.63 2.06 17.86
C ALA A 260 -19.29 0.70 17.62
N LEU A 261 -18.69 -0.11 16.77
CA LEU A 261 -19.03 -1.53 16.64
C LEU A 261 -18.32 -2.33 17.75
N THR A 262 -18.97 -3.37 18.24
CA THR A 262 -18.33 -4.37 19.10
C THR A 262 -17.31 -5.20 18.32
N GLU A 263 -16.41 -5.90 19.00
CA GLU A 263 -15.44 -6.79 18.33
C GLU A 263 -16.12 -7.85 17.45
N ALA A 264 -17.24 -8.42 17.91
CA ALA A 264 -18.01 -9.39 17.13
C ALA A 264 -18.62 -8.76 15.86
N GLU A 265 -19.17 -7.56 15.96
CA GLU A 265 -19.70 -6.81 14.81
C GLU A 265 -18.58 -6.42 13.83
N MET A 266 -17.43 -5.96 14.34
CA MET A 266 -16.26 -5.66 13.53
C MET A 266 -15.79 -6.91 12.76
N ALA A 267 -15.74 -8.07 13.43
CA ALA A 267 -15.41 -9.32 12.78
C ALA A 267 -16.39 -9.66 11.66
N SER A 268 -17.70 -9.56 11.91
CA SER A 268 -18.72 -9.85 10.91
C SER A 268 -18.70 -8.86 9.73
N VAL A 269 -18.56 -7.56 9.99
CA VAL A 269 -18.42 -6.54 8.94
C VAL A 269 -17.16 -6.79 8.10
N GLY A 270 -16.02 -7.01 8.76
CA GLY A 270 -14.77 -7.29 8.08
C GLY A 270 -14.84 -8.53 7.19
N ARG A 271 -15.53 -9.59 7.64
CA ARG A 271 -15.79 -10.78 6.82
C ARG A 271 -16.68 -10.45 5.62
N SER A 272 -17.77 -9.72 5.81
CA SER A 272 -18.65 -9.31 4.70
C SER A 272 -17.93 -8.49 3.63
N LEU A 273 -16.97 -7.65 4.04
CA LEU A 273 -16.19 -6.81 3.13
C LEU A 273 -15.20 -7.59 2.25
N GLU A 274 -14.88 -8.85 2.57
CA GLU A 274 -14.12 -9.74 1.68
C GLU A 274 -14.85 -10.02 0.35
N ALA A 275 -16.16 -9.76 0.28
CA ALA A 275 -16.91 -9.81 -0.98
C ALA A 275 -16.50 -8.70 -1.96
N VAL A 276 -16.02 -7.56 -1.47
CA VAL A 276 -15.50 -6.47 -2.31
C VAL A 276 -14.27 -6.98 -3.06
N ALA A 277 -13.31 -7.53 -2.29
CA ALA A 277 -12.07 -8.10 -2.78
C ALA A 277 -11.55 -9.19 -1.82
N PRO A 278 -11.03 -10.32 -2.33
CA PRO A 278 -10.43 -11.36 -1.52
C PRO A 278 -9.15 -10.84 -0.85
N ILE A 279 -9.06 -11.05 0.46
CA ILE A 279 -7.82 -10.85 1.21
C ILE A 279 -6.98 -12.12 1.21
N GLU A 280 -5.67 -11.95 1.31
CA GLU A 280 -4.74 -13.06 1.45
C GLU A 280 -4.48 -13.33 2.93
N ILE A 281 -4.73 -14.57 3.35
CA ILE A 281 -4.59 -15.02 4.74
C ILE A 281 -3.74 -16.29 4.79
N GLY A 282 -3.15 -16.55 5.95
CA GLY A 282 -2.38 -17.78 6.17
C GLY A 282 -0.97 -17.75 5.59
N GLN A 283 -0.43 -16.56 5.30
CA GLN A 283 0.97 -16.44 4.89
C GLN A 283 1.90 -16.86 6.03
N THR A 284 2.84 -17.75 5.71
CA THR A 284 3.88 -18.22 6.65
C THR A 284 5.27 -17.71 6.29
N LYS A 285 5.41 -17.11 5.10
CA LYS A 285 6.62 -16.48 4.58
C LYS A 285 6.43 -14.96 4.53
N GLY A 286 7.51 -14.22 4.71
CA GLY A 286 7.50 -12.77 4.70
C GLY A 286 8.71 -12.20 3.97
N VAL A 287 8.45 -11.24 3.09
CA VAL A 287 9.48 -10.46 2.39
C VAL A 287 9.40 -9.01 2.85
N PHE A 288 10.48 -8.52 3.44
CA PHE A 288 10.60 -7.15 3.93
C PHE A 288 11.46 -6.35 2.95
N MET A 289 10.81 -5.52 2.12
CA MET A 289 11.48 -4.69 1.14
C MET A 289 11.88 -3.38 1.82
N ILE A 290 13.10 -3.32 2.34
CA ILE A 290 13.61 -2.21 3.15
C ILE A 290 14.41 -1.24 2.28
N GLY A 291 14.10 0.04 2.37
CA GLY A 291 14.85 1.05 1.65
C GLY A 291 14.26 2.44 1.76
N ASP A 292 14.60 3.27 0.78
CA ASP A 292 14.20 4.68 0.73
C ASP A 292 13.05 4.94 -0.25
N SER A 293 13.01 6.14 -0.86
CA SER A 293 12.00 6.54 -1.85
C SER A 293 11.98 5.67 -3.10
N ILE A 294 13.09 5.04 -3.48
CA ILE A 294 13.13 4.10 -4.61
C ILE A 294 12.41 2.81 -4.25
N THR A 295 12.60 2.31 -3.02
CA THR A 295 11.83 1.15 -2.56
C THR A 295 10.35 1.51 -2.35
N ALA A 296 10.08 2.73 -1.88
CA ALA A 296 8.71 3.23 -1.75
C ALA A 296 7.99 3.37 -3.10
N GLY A 297 8.73 3.57 -4.18
CA GLY A 297 8.21 3.67 -5.53
C GLY A 297 7.91 5.10 -6.00
N GLN A 298 8.53 6.14 -5.43
CA GLN A 298 8.17 7.55 -5.72
C GLN A 298 8.10 7.94 -7.21
N GLY A 299 8.84 7.26 -8.09
CA GLY A 299 8.83 7.51 -9.54
C GLY A 299 7.68 6.86 -10.31
N CYS A 300 6.94 5.95 -9.68
CA CYS A 300 5.83 5.22 -10.30
C CYS A 300 4.54 5.25 -9.48
N VAL A 301 4.59 5.73 -8.23
CA VAL A 301 3.42 5.94 -7.38
C VAL A 301 2.44 6.86 -8.10
N ALA A 302 1.16 6.50 -8.05
CA ALA A 302 0.09 7.21 -8.75
C ALA A 302 0.20 7.27 -10.30
N GLN A 303 1.14 6.55 -10.90
CA GLN A 303 1.19 6.38 -12.36
C GLN A 303 0.63 5.01 -12.72
N TYR A 304 -0.56 5.03 -13.33
CA TYR A 304 -1.14 3.81 -13.88
C TYR A 304 -0.35 3.37 -15.12
N VAL A 305 0.16 2.14 -15.11
CA VAL A 305 0.82 1.52 -16.27
C VAL A 305 -0.04 0.35 -16.76
N ALA A 306 -0.42 0.39 -18.04
CA ALA A 306 -1.25 -0.65 -18.66
C ALA A 306 -0.61 -2.04 -18.50
N GLY A 307 -1.38 -3.00 -17.97
CA GLY A 307 -0.90 -4.35 -17.67
C GLY A 307 -0.13 -4.50 -16.36
N LEU A 308 0.28 -3.39 -15.72
CA LEU A 308 1.03 -3.37 -14.47
C LEU A 308 0.31 -2.64 -13.31
N GLY A 309 -0.91 -2.14 -13.48
CA GLY A 309 -1.69 -1.50 -12.41
C GLY A 309 -1.18 -0.11 -11.99
N MET A 310 -1.63 0.42 -10.82
CA MET A 310 -0.77 1.34 -10.02
C MET A 310 0.34 0.58 -9.28
N THR A 311 0.38 -0.74 -9.46
CA THR A 311 1.28 -1.72 -8.88
C THR A 311 2.65 -1.72 -9.54
N ALA A 312 3.16 -0.53 -9.85
CA ALA A 312 4.43 -0.34 -10.53
C ALA A 312 5.62 -0.29 -9.56
N THR A 313 5.42 -0.41 -8.25
CA THR A 313 6.52 -0.42 -7.28
C THR A 313 7.30 -1.73 -7.35
N GLU A 314 8.56 -1.74 -6.90
CA GLU A 314 9.34 -2.99 -6.86
C GLU A 314 8.66 -4.09 -6.03
N PRO A 315 8.09 -3.82 -4.84
CA PRO A 315 7.40 -4.87 -4.07
C PRO A 315 6.14 -5.42 -4.75
N ASP A 316 5.41 -4.58 -5.48
CA ASP A 316 4.25 -5.01 -6.26
C ASP A 316 4.67 -5.93 -7.43
N GLN A 317 5.70 -5.52 -8.18
CA GLN A 317 6.25 -6.29 -9.30
C GLN A 317 6.86 -7.62 -8.83
N LEU A 318 7.52 -7.60 -7.66
CA LEU A 318 8.03 -8.79 -7.01
C LEU A 318 6.90 -9.76 -6.65
N PHE A 319 5.79 -9.28 -6.09
CA PHE A 319 4.66 -10.14 -5.71
C PHE A 319 4.14 -10.93 -6.92
N GLY A 320 3.98 -10.25 -8.06
CA GLY A 320 3.65 -10.90 -9.33
C GLY A 320 4.71 -11.89 -9.80
N ALA A 321 5.99 -11.52 -9.73
CA ALA A 321 7.12 -12.35 -10.16
C ALA A 321 7.31 -13.62 -9.31
N LEU A 322 6.92 -13.61 -8.04
CA LEU A 322 6.89 -14.80 -7.18
C LEU A 322 5.71 -15.73 -7.50
N GLY A 323 4.83 -15.36 -8.44
CA GLY A 323 3.66 -16.12 -8.85
C GLY A 323 2.43 -15.89 -7.97
N ASN A 324 2.32 -14.72 -7.32
CA ASN A 324 1.29 -14.42 -6.31
C ASN A 324 1.12 -15.55 -5.28
N PRO A 325 2.23 -15.96 -4.62
CA PRO A 325 2.22 -17.12 -3.74
C PRO A 325 1.33 -16.85 -2.53
N MET A 326 0.28 -17.65 -2.36
CA MET A 326 -0.69 -17.50 -1.26
C MET A 326 -0.05 -17.60 0.14
N ASP A 327 1.16 -18.16 0.24
CA ASP A 327 1.86 -18.39 1.49
C ASP A 327 2.89 -17.29 1.85
N THR A 328 3.06 -16.25 1.00
CA THR A 328 4.09 -15.22 1.19
C THR A 328 3.48 -13.83 1.27
N ALA A 329 3.71 -13.16 2.39
CA ALA A 329 3.41 -11.74 2.55
C ALA A 329 4.58 -10.89 2.07
N VAL A 330 4.31 -9.81 1.34
CA VAL A 330 5.30 -8.80 0.97
C VAL A 330 4.98 -7.51 1.72
N PHE A 331 6.01 -6.89 2.29
CA PHE A 331 5.92 -5.62 3.01
C PHE A 331 6.83 -4.60 2.34
N ASN A 332 6.25 -3.58 1.70
CA ASN A 332 7.00 -2.41 1.28
C ASN A 332 7.35 -1.52 2.48
N CYS A 333 8.59 -1.62 2.94
CA CYS A 333 9.16 -0.86 4.04
C CYS A 333 9.99 0.34 3.55
N GLY A 334 9.74 0.79 2.31
CA GLY A 334 10.37 1.99 1.75
C GLY A 334 9.95 3.24 2.51
N GLN A 335 10.93 4.02 2.98
CA GLN A 335 10.68 5.29 3.65
C GLN A 335 11.29 6.43 2.83
N PRO A 336 10.46 7.26 2.16
CA PRO A 336 10.96 8.37 1.37
C PRO A 336 11.98 9.24 2.09
N SER A 337 13.06 9.59 1.39
CA SER A 337 14.18 10.41 1.88
C SER A 337 14.99 9.83 3.04
N ILE A 338 14.72 8.61 3.52
CA ILE A 338 15.50 8.06 4.64
C ILE A 338 16.95 7.77 4.19
N PRO A 339 17.96 8.19 4.96
CA PRO A 339 19.32 7.72 4.77
C PRO A 339 19.52 6.33 5.41
N MET A 340 20.42 5.53 4.87
CA MET A 340 20.85 4.23 5.41
C MET A 340 21.37 4.36 6.85
N THR A 341 22.06 5.45 7.17
CA THR A 341 22.50 5.76 8.54
C THR A 341 21.32 5.88 9.51
N ALA A 342 20.19 6.46 9.09
CA ALA A 342 18.98 6.53 9.90
C ALA A 342 18.24 5.19 9.97
N LEU A 343 18.15 4.43 8.86
CA LEU A 343 17.61 3.06 8.88
C LEU A 343 18.36 2.18 9.91
N ASN A 344 19.67 2.41 10.03
CA ASN A 344 20.53 1.69 10.96
C ASN A 344 20.39 2.14 12.44
N ALA A 345 19.66 3.21 12.73
CA ALA A 345 19.44 3.67 14.09
C ALA A 345 18.51 2.72 14.88
N THR A 346 18.62 2.74 16.22
CA THR A 346 17.82 1.90 17.12
C THR A 346 16.32 2.02 16.86
N ASN A 347 15.82 3.24 16.63
CA ASN A 347 14.39 3.47 16.40
C ASN A 347 13.90 2.75 15.15
N ASP A 348 14.61 2.87 14.02
CA ASP A 348 14.20 2.25 12.76
C ASP A 348 14.41 0.73 12.73
N ARG A 349 15.44 0.23 13.43
CA ARG A 349 15.58 -1.20 13.73
C ARG A 349 14.39 -1.75 14.51
N ASN A 350 14.00 -1.08 15.60
CA ASN A 350 12.87 -1.49 16.43
C ASN A 350 11.57 -1.53 15.62
N ARG A 351 11.36 -0.57 14.70
CA ARG A 351 10.16 -0.54 13.86
C ARG A 351 10.06 -1.73 12.90
N ILE A 352 11.17 -2.14 12.29
CA ILE A 352 11.17 -3.37 11.47
C ILE A 352 10.95 -4.60 12.36
N LYS A 353 11.51 -4.61 13.56
CA LYS A 353 11.28 -5.69 14.54
C LYS A 353 9.80 -5.78 14.95
N GLU A 354 9.17 -4.67 15.28
CA GLU A 354 7.74 -4.59 15.61
C GLU A 354 6.88 -5.14 14.48
N LEU A 355 7.20 -4.79 13.22
CA LEU A 355 6.50 -5.35 12.07
C LEU A 355 6.65 -6.86 11.97
N MET A 356 7.86 -7.40 12.19
CA MET A 356 8.08 -8.85 12.21
C MET A 356 7.34 -9.55 13.36
N ASP A 357 7.37 -8.94 14.55
CA ASP A 357 6.73 -9.47 15.76
C ASP A 357 5.20 -9.44 15.67
N ALA A 358 4.63 -8.47 14.94
CA ALA A 358 3.19 -8.35 14.73
C ALA A 358 2.61 -9.52 13.91
N TYR A 359 3.45 -10.23 13.16
CA TYR A 359 3.11 -11.39 12.32
C TYR A 359 3.83 -12.67 12.79
N PRO A 360 3.48 -13.22 13.98
CA PRO A 360 4.11 -14.44 14.49
C PRO A 360 3.86 -15.66 13.59
N GLU A 361 2.82 -15.64 12.76
CA GLU A 361 2.57 -16.68 11.74
C GLU A 361 3.65 -16.71 10.64
N ILE A 362 4.36 -15.61 10.42
CA ILE A 362 5.46 -15.51 9.46
C ILE A 362 6.74 -16.03 10.11
N THR A 363 7.06 -17.29 9.80
CA THR A 363 8.18 -18.04 10.36
C THR A 363 9.40 -18.10 9.44
N ARG A 364 9.24 -17.75 8.15
CA ARG A 364 10.35 -17.63 7.20
C ARG A 364 10.43 -16.21 6.69
N ARG A 365 11.60 -15.57 6.83
CA ARG A 365 11.75 -14.13 6.60
C ARG A 365 12.93 -13.85 5.69
N VAL A 366 12.69 -13.09 4.62
CA VAL A 366 13.72 -12.52 3.76
C VAL A 366 13.60 -11.00 3.78
N ALA A 367 14.71 -10.29 3.90
CA ALA A 367 14.76 -8.85 3.77
C ALA A 367 15.64 -8.44 2.58
N ARG A 368 15.15 -7.50 1.77
CA ARG A 368 15.94 -6.84 0.73
C ARG A 368 16.31 -5.44 1.20
N VAL A 369 17.60 -5.18 1.40
CA VAL A 369 18.12 -3.88 1.86
C VAL A 369 18.65 -3.07 0.67
N HIS A 370 18.00 -1.93 0.39
CA HIS A 370 18.36 -1.02 -0.70
C HIS A 370 18.22 0.44 -0.26
N ALA A 371 19.31 1.04 0.19
CA ALA A 371 19.39 2.45 0.59
C ALA A 371 20.83 2.96 0.47
N GLY A 372 21.02 4.25 0.72
CA GLY A 372 22.33 4.91 0.75
C GLY A 372 22.42 6.14 -0.16
N ILE A 373 21.50 6.26 -1.14
CA ILE A 373 21.51 7.41 -2.07
C ILE A 373 21.21 8.73 -1.35
N ASN A 374 20.36 8.71 -0.31
CA ASN A 374 20.05 9.90 0.47
C ASN A 374 21.22 10.34 1.37
N ASP A 375 22.03 9.41 1.88
CA ASP A 375 23.26 9.73 2.59
C ASP A 375 24.26 10.42 1.66
N LEU A 376 24.40 9.91 0.43
CA LEU A 376 25.25 10.51 -0.61
C LEU A 376 24.78 11.93 -0.97
N ARG A 377 23.47 12.13 -1.15
CA ARG A 377 22.86 13.46 -1.35
C ARG A 377 23.06 14.38 -0.15
N ALA A 378 23.13 13.84 1.06
CA ALA A 378 23.42 14.60 2.28
C ALA A 378 24.93 14.82 2.51
N GLY A 379 25.80 14.37 1.59
CA GLY A 379 27.25 14.56 1.68
C GLY A 379 27.99 13.58 2.59
N SER A 380 27.38 12.45 2.96
CA SER A 380 28.05 11.40 3.73
C SER A 380 29.11 10.67 2.89
N THR A 381 30.12 10.12 3.56
CA THR A 381 31.22 9.39 2.90
C THR A 381 30.82 7.95 2.58
N ASP A 382 31.48 7.38 1.58
CA ASP A 382 31.37 5.96 1.23
C ASP A 382 31.57 5.02 2.43
N THR A 383 32.58 5.27 3.25
CA THR A 383 32.94 4.47 4.42
C THR A 383 31.82 4.49 5.47
N THR A 384 31.24 5.66 5.75
CA THR A 384 30.15 5.80 6.71
C THR A 384 28.93 5.01 6.26
N ILE A 385 28.57 5.14 4.98
CA ILE A 385 27.40 4.49 4.40
C ILE A 385 27.59 2.98 4.35
N TYR A 386 28.73 2.51 3.86
CA TYR A 386 29.05 1.09 3.78
C TYR A 386 29.02 0.43 5.17
N ASN A 387 29.60 1.05 6.19
CA ASN A 387 29.55 0.54 7.56
C ASN A 387 28.12 0.48 8.10
N ALA A 388 27.25 1.45 7.76
CA ALA A 388 25.84 1.39 8.13
C ALA A 388 25.09 0.24 7.43
N ILE A 389 25.38 -0.02 6.14
CA ILE A 389 24.84 -1.17 5.39
C ILE A 389 25.23 -2.48 6.07
N VAL A 390 26.54 -2.67 6.35
CA VAL A 390 27.08 -3.85 7.01
C VAL A 390 26.38 -4.06 8.36
N ALA A 391 26.38 -3.03 9.22
CA ALA A 391 25.81 -3.10 10.56
C ALA A 391 24.31 -3.43 10.55
N TYR A 392 23.56 -2.90 9.59
CA TYR A 392 22.12 -3.15 9.48
C TYR A 392 21.82 -4.56 8.97
N CYS A 393 22.55 -5.04 7.97
CA CYS A 393 22.41 -6.41 7.46
C CYS A 393 22.78 -7.45 8.53
N THR A 394 23.87 -7.24 9.27
CA THR A 394 24.24 -8.09 10.41
C THR A 394 23.16 -8.08 11.50
N TRP A 395 22.57 -6.91 11.79
CA TRP A 395 21.46 -6.82 12.73
C TRP A 395 20.25 -7.61 12.26
N LEU A 396 19.83 -7.50 11.00
CA LEU A 396 18.72 -8.30 10.45
C LEU A 396 18.97 -9.81 10.58
N ARG A 397 20.18 -10.28 10.27
CA ARG A 397 20.55 -11.70 10.47
C ARG A 397 20.47 -12.14 11.92
N SER A 398 20.80 -11.25 12.86
CA SER A 398 20.63 -11.53 14.30
C SER A 398 19.15 -11.66 14.74
N GLN A 399 18.21 -11.21 13.90
CA GLN A 399 16.77 -11.37 14.09
C GLN A 399 16.19 -12.59 13.35
N ASP A 400 17.07 -13.53 12.93
CA ASP A 400 16.70 -14.73 12.16
C ASP A 400 16.04 -14.40 10.80
N VAL A 401 16.55 -13.36 10.14
CA VAL A 401 16.11 -12.94 8.80
C VAL A 401 17.21 -13.23 7.79
N LYS A 402 16.84 -13.84 6.66
CA LYS A 402 17.73 -13.95 5.49
C LYS A 402 17.85 -12.61 4.78
N VAL A 403 19.06 -12.19 4.46
CA VAL A 403 19.32 -10.83 3.94
C VAL A 403 19.84 -10.85 2.52
N ILE A 404 19.20 -10.08 1.64
CA ILE A 404 19.70 -9.72 0.32
C ILE A 404 20.11 -8.24 0.36
N VAL A 405 21.38 -7.94 0.11
CA VAL A 405 21.85 -6.55 -0.07
C VAL A 405 21.86 -6.18 -1.53
N SER A 406 21.52 -4.94 -1.88
CA SER A 406 21.68 -4.44 -3.25
C SER A 406 22.73 -3.35 -3.39
N THR A 407 23.36 -3.27 -4.55
CA THR A 407 24.12 -2.08 -4.96
C THR A 407 23.21 -0.86 -5.09
N ILE A 408 23.76 0.34 -4.88
CA ILE A 408 23.05 1.63 -5.03
C ILE A 408 22.95 2.00 -6.53
N ASN A 409 21.75 2.30 -7.01
CA ASN A 409 21.51 2.69 -8.42
C ASN A 409 22.23 3.98 -8.79
N ALA A 410 22.48 4.17 -10.08
CA ALA A 410 22.90 5.47 -10.60
C ALA A 410 21.81 6.54 -10.38
N GLN A 411 22.27 7.79 -10.24
CA GLN A 411 21.43 8.99 -10.21
C GLN A 411 22.05 10.05 -11.12
N GLY A 412 21.24 10.93 -11.70
CA GLY A 412 21.74 12.11 -12.41
C GLY A 412 22.59 12.98 -11.49
N ILE A 413 23.77 13.39 -11.97
CA ILE A 413 24.66 14.34 -11.27
C ILE A 413 24.01 15.73 -11.34
N ALA A 414 23.50 16.18 -10.19
CA ALA A 414 22.86 17.48 -9.99
C ALA A 414 22.74 17.74 -8.49
N ALA A 415 22.90 19.00 -8.05
CA ALA A 415 22.77 19.35 -6.64
C ALA A 415 21.45 18.80 -6.05
N PRO A 416 21.50 18.11 -4.89
CA PRO A 416 22.64 17.96 -3.99
C PRO A 416 23.56 16.74 -4.27
N TYR A 417 23.29 15.92 -5.28
CA TYR A 417 24.13 14.78 -5.68
C TYR A 417 25.29 15.21 -6.59
N THR A 418 26.50 15.24 -6.05
CA THR A 418 27.71 15.76 -6.72
C THR A 418 28.51 14.67 -7.43
N GLU A 419 29.53 15.04 -8.21
CA GLU A 419 30.51 14.10 -8.78
C GLU A 419 31.24 13.29 -7.69
N GLN A 420 31.49 13.91 -6.54
CA GLN A 420 32.08 13.24 -5.38
C GLN A 420 31.13 12.17 -4.82
N ALA A 421 29.82 12.47 -4.76
CA ALA A 421 28.81 11.49 -4.35
C ALA A 421 28.77 10.29 -5.31
N GLU A 422 28.92 10.52 -6.61
CA GLU A 422 29.02 9.44 -7.60
C GLU A 422 30.29 8.60 -7.44
N THR A 423 31.42 9.23 -7.16
CA THR A 423 32.67 8.52 -6.81
C THR A 423 32.48 7.63 -5.58
N TYR A 424 31.81 8.14 -4.54
CA TYR A 424 31.48 7.37 -3.34
C TYR A 424 30.48 6.24 -3.63
N ARG A 425 29.47 6.45 -4.48
CA ARG A 425 28.54 5.40 -4.90
C ARG A 425 29.29 4.22 -5.54
N LEU A 426 30.20 4.51 -6.47
CA LEU A 426 31.01 3.50 -7.15
C LEU A 426 31.91 2.74 -6.15
N SER A 427 32.52 3.46 -5.20
CA SER A 427 33.29 2.87 -4.10
C SER A 427 32.45 1.92 -3.25
N ILE A 428 31.27 2.35 -2.76
CA ILE A 428 30.33 1.53 -1.98
C ILE A 428 29.94 0.28 -2.76
N ASN A 429 29.56 0.42 -4.03
CA ASN A 429 29.13 -0.70 -4.86
C ASN A 429 30.25 -1.72 -5.10
N SER A 430 31.49 -1.26 -5.26
CA SER A 430 32.66 -2.14 -5.32
C SER A 430 32.84 -2.92 -4.01
N GLN A 431 32.74 -2.24 -2.87
CA GLN A 431 32.85 -2.87 -1.55
C GLN A 431 31.74 -3.90 -1.30
N ILE A 432 30.49 -3.60 -1.70
CA ILE A 432 29.37 -4.55 -1.60
C ILE A 432 29.65 -5.81 -2.44
N ARG A 433 30.05 -5.67 -3.70
CA ARG A 433 30.36 -6.82 -4.58
C ARG A 433 31.46 -7.70 -4.02
N ALA A 434 32.50 -7.09 -3.45
CA ALA A 434 33.65 -7.82 -2.92
C ALA A 434 33.35 -8.54 -1.59
N ASN A 435 32.44 -7.99 -0.76
CA ASN A 435 32.38 -8.37 0.65
C ASN A 435 30.99 -8.80 1.16
N TRP A 436 29.92 -8.75 0.35
CA TRP A 436 28.54 -9.00 0.82
C TRP A 436 28.38 -10.30 1.62
N ALA A 437 29.10 -11.36 1.25
CA ALA A 437 28.98 -12.69 1.87
C ALA A 437 29.35 -12.68 3.37
N SER A 438 30.06 -11.65 3.85
CA SER A 438 30.38 -11.49 5.27
C SER A 438 29.21 -10.97 6.11
N PHE A 439 28.21 -10.31 5.51
CA PHE A 439 27.13 -9.64 6.23
C PHE A 439 25.72 -9.88 5.67
N ALA A 440 25.57 -10.49 4.50
CA ALA A 440 24.30 -10.85 3.87
C ALA A 440 24.30 -12.32 3.42
N ASP A 441 23.12 -12.86 3.08
CA ASP A 441 22.94 -14.21 2.57
C ASP A 441 22.95 -14.26 1.03
N ASP A 442 22.65 -13.15 0.35
CA ASP A 442 22.83 -12.97 -1.10
C ASP A 442 23.02 -11.48 -1.46
N MET A 443 23.36 -11.17 -2.72
CA MET A 443 23.37 -9.83 -3.27
C MET A 443 22.58 -9.69 -4.57
N VAL A 444 22.15 -8.45 -4.85
CA VAL A 444 21.62 -8.03 -6.15
C VAL A 444 22.38 -6.82 -6.68
N ASP A 445 22.92 -6.92 -7.90
CA ASP A 445 23.68 -5.86 -8.55
C ASP A 445 22.82 -5.02 -9.49
N TYR A 446 21.94 -4.18 -8.92
CA TYR A 446 21.14 -3.24 -9.72
C TYR A 446 21.97 -2.25 -10.53
N ALA A 447 23.16 -1.90 -10.06
CA ALA A 447 24.06 -0.99 -10.76
C ALA A 447 24.64 -1.59 -12.05
N ASN A 448 24.50 -2.91 -12.26
CA ASN A 448 24.91 -3.60 -13.47
C ASN A 448 23.74 -3.93 -14.41
N ILE A 449 22.54 -3.39 -14.16
CA ILE A 449 21.43 -3.45 -15.13
C ILE A 449 21.70 -2.38 -16.21
N PRO A 450 21.99 -2.75 -17.46
CA PRO A 450 22.41 -1.79 -18.50
C PRO A 450 21.37 -0.69 -18.76
N GLU A 451 20.08 -1.03 -18.70
CA GLU A 451 18.95 -0.12 -18.85
C GLU A 451 18.92 0.97 -17.77
N LEU A 452 19.51 0.71 -16.60
CA LEU A 452 19.55 1.63 -15.46
C LEU A 452 20.88 2.40 -15.35
N ALA A 453 21.74 2.33 -16.38
CA ALA A 453 23.03 3.02 -16.40
C ALA A 453 22.93 4.52 -16.75
N ASP A 454 21.88 4.94 -17.47
CA ASP A 454 21.66 6.33 -17.86
C ASP A 454 20.42 6.94 -17.17
N PRO A 455 20.62 7.78 -16.14
CA PRO A 455 19.54 8.50 -15.45
C PRO A 455 18.75 9.49 -16.34
N ASN A 456 19.21 9.79 -17.55
CA ASN A 456 18.44 10.61 -18.51
C ASN A 456 17.44 9.80 -19.34
N ASN A 457 17.49 8.46 -19.28
CA ASN A 457 16.56 7.62 -20.01
C ASN A 457 15.18 7.61 -19.31
N THR A 458 14.27 8.44 -19.82
CA THR A 458 12.91 8.60 -19.27
C THR A 458 12.03 7.35 -19.40
N THR A 459 12.51 6.30 -20.07
CA THR A 459 11.86 4.98 -20.06
C THR A 459 12.00 4.33 -18.68
N TYR A 460 13.13 4.54 -18.01
CA TYR A 460 13.51 3.86 -16.77
C TYR A 460 13.62 4.79 -15.57
N PHE A 461 13.77 6.10 -15.80
CA PHE A 461 13.83 7.13 -14.76
C PHE A 461 12.73 8.17 -14.93
N ALA A 462 12.25 8.69 -13.81
CA ALA A 462 11.44 9.89 -13.77
C ALA A 462 12.27 11.12 -14.20
N THR A 463 11.58 12.23 -14.45
CA THR A 463 12.23 13.49 -14.89
C THR A 463 13.22 14.06 -13.89
N ASP A 464 13.15 13.66 -12.62
CA ASP A 464 14.11 14.01 -11.57
C ASP A 464 15.44 13.23 -11.63
N LYS A 465 15.55 12.25 -12.55
CA LYS A 465 16.76 11.45 -12.78
C LYS A 465 17.23 10.66 -11.54
N LEU A 466 16.34 10.40 -10.59
CA LEU A 466 16.58 9.62 -9.38
C LEU A 466 15.59 8.47 -9.27
N HIS A 467 14.31 8.80 -9.34
CA HIS A 467 13.27 7.82 -9.12
C HIS A 467 13.02 7.00 -10.37
N GLN A 468 12.70 5.73 -10.17
CA GLN A 468 12.57 4.74 -11.23
C GLN A 468 11.12 4.62 -11.70
N THR A 469 10.92 4.31 -12.99
CA THR A 469 9.61 4.01 -13.58
C THR A 469 9.20 2.56 -13.32
N ALA A 470 7.98 2.20 -13.69
CA ALA A 470 7.49 0.82 -13.64
C ALA A 470 8.40 -0.18 -14.39
N GLN A 471 8.91 0.23 -15.55
CA GLN A 471 9.78 -0.59 -16.39
C GLN A 471 11.09 -0.92 -15.69
N ALA A 472 11.68 0.06 -14.98
CA ALA A 472 12.87 -0.17 -14.18
C ALA A 472 12.60 -1.13 -13.01
N TYR A 473 11.46 -0.99 -12.32
CA TYR A 473 11.09 -1.90 -11.24
C TYR A 473 10.80 -3.32 -11.72
N GLN A 474 10.29 -3.50 -12.94
CA GLN A 474 10.12 -4.83 -13.54
C GLN A 474 11.48 -5.53 -13.72
N LEU A 475 12.50 -4.83 -14.22
CA LEU A 475 13.87 -5.36 -14.36
C LEU A 475 14.46 -5.75 -13.00
N LYS A 476 14.31 -4.88 -12.00
CA LYS A 476 14.81 -5.14 -10.63
C LYS A 476 14.11 -6.33 -9.98
N SER A 477 12.80 -6.44 -10.18
CA SER A 477 11.98 -7.53 -9.62
C SER A 477 12.32 -8.86 -10.25
N ALA A 478 12.52 -8.90 -11.58
CA ALA A 478 12.97 -10.09 -12.28
C ALA A 478 14.34 -10.60 -11.77
N LEU A 479 15.23 -9.68 -11.36
CA LEU A 479 16.53 -10.03 -10.81
C LEU A 479 16.47 -10.54 -9.37
N VAL A 480 15.63 -9.97 -8.52
CA VAL A 480 15.56 -10.30 -7.08
C VAL A 480 14.62 -11.47 -6.76
N ALA A 481 13.55 -11.66 -7.54
CA ALA A 481 12.56 -12.72 -7.32
C ALA A 481 13.16 -14.13 -7.19
N PRO A 482 14.05 -14.62 -8.09
CA PRO A 482 14.62 -15.96 -7.96
C PRO A 482 15.46 -16.13 -6.69
N LYS A 483 16.12 -15.06 -6.22
CA LYS A 483 16.94 -15.07 -4.99
C LYS A 483 16.07 -15.15 -3.75
N ILE A 484 14.97 -14.38 -3.72
CA ILE A 484 13.98 -14.44 -2.65
C ILE A 484 13.34 -15.83 -2.60
N ALA A 485 12.94 -16.38 -3.74
CA ALA A 485 12.36 -17.72 -3.82
C ALA A 485 13.32 -18.79 -3.26
N ALA A 486 14.61 -18.71 -3.59
CA ALA A 486 15.62 -19.63 -3.08
C ALA A 486 15.81 -19.53 -1.56
N LEU A 487 15.76 -18.33 -0.98
CA LEU A 487 15.90 -18.13 0.47
C LEU A 487 14.63 -18.41 1.27
N LEU A 488 13.46 -18.49 0.61
CA LEU A 488 12.18 -18.86 1.23
C LEU A 488 11.87 -20.37 1.16
N ALA A 489 12.55 -21.11 0.27
CA ALA A 489 12.45 -22.57 0.13
C ALA A 489 12.92 -23.28 1.40
#